data_AF-A0A2N0TQ74-F1
#
_entry.id   AF-A0A2N0TQ74-F1
#
_cell.length_a   1.000
_cell.length_b   1.000
_cell.length_c   1.000
_cell.angle_alpha   90.00
_cell.angle_beta   90.00
_cell.angle_gamma   90.00
#
_symmetry.space_group_name_H-M   'P 1'
#
loop_
_entity.id
_entity.type
_entity.pdbx_description
1 polymer ?
#
loop_
_entity_poly.entity_id
_entity_poly.type
_entity_poly.pdbx_seq_one_letter_code
_entity_poly.pdbx_strand_id
1 'polypeptide(L)' 'MTLRIIKLKFNDGLEKRIDLEKELYGEIFEPLKNMDYFKNFRLNHFTIEWPNGADFAPEFLYNYNKELV' A
#
# COMPACT_ATOMS: atom_id res chain seq x y z
N MET A 1 -10.79 0.23 14.39
CA MET A 1 -9.98 1.01 13.43
C MET A 1 -8.61 0.37 13.43
N THR A 2 -8.25 -0.30 12.35
CA THR A 2 -6.97 -1.02 12.27
C THR A 2 -6.21 -0.43 11.09
N LEU A 3 -5.07 0.21 11.36
CA LEU A 3 -4.29 0.90 10.34
C LEU A 3 -3.69 -0.08 9.32
N ARG A 4 -3.50 0.36 8.07
CA ARG A 4 -2.85 -0.42 6.98
C ARG A 4 -1.64 0.34 6.47
N ILE A 5 -0.65 0.49 7.35
CA ILE A 5 0.52 1.32 7.10
C ILE A 5 1.63 0.52 6.41
N ILE A 6 2.14 1.07 5.31
CA ILE A 6 3.39 0.62 4.69
C ILE A 6 4.43 1.75 4.81
N LYS A 7 5.66 1.39 5.21
CA LYS A 7 6.80 2.31 5.17
C LYS A 7 7.52 2.14 3.83
N LEU A 8 7.69 3.24 3.10
CA LEU A 8 8.34 3.28 1.79
C LEU A 8 9.54 4.22 1.81
N LYS A 9 10.52 3.89 0.96
CA LYS A 9 11.63 4.77 0.62
C LYS A 9 11.72 4.88 -0.89
N PHE A 10 11.69 6.09 -1.41
CA PHE A 10 11.79 6.40 -2.82
C PHE A 10 13.26 6.65 -3.22
N ASN A 11 13.53 6.64 -4.52
CA ASN A 11 14.88 6.76 -5.09
C ASN A 11 15.50 8.17 -4.91
N ASP A 12 14.67 9.20 -4.72
CA ASP A 12 15.07 10.56 -4.37
C ASP A 12 15.42 10.72 -2.87
N GLY A 13 15.29 9.64 -2.09
CA GLY A 13 15.54 9.63 -0.65
C GLY A 13 14.34 9.96 0.22
N LEU A 14 13.18 10.28 -0.37
CA LEU A 14 11.95 10.52 0.39
C LEU A 14 11.51 9.24 1.12
N GLU A 15 11.20 9.35 2.40
CA GLU A 15 10.59 8.27 3.19
C GLU A 15 9.14 8.64 3.55
N LYS A 16 8.19 7.72 3.33
CA LYS A 16 6.77 7.93 3.67
C LYS A 16 6.22 6.76 4.47
N ARG A 17 5.28 7.05 5.37
CA ARG A 17 4.37 6.07 5.98
C ARG A 17 2.98 6.31 5.42
N ILE A 18 2.47 5.36 4.66
CA ILE A 18 1.21 5.51 3.95
C ILE A 18 0.19 4.54 4.55
N ASP A 19 -0.94 5.07 5.01
CA ASP A 19 -2.09 4.26 5.41
C ASP A 19 -3.03 4.01 4.23
N LEU A 20 -3.09 2.76 3.78
CA LEU A 20 -3.90 2.34 2.64
C LEU A 20 -5.33 1.94 3.03
N GLU A 21 -5.74 2.02 4.30
CA GLU A 21 -7.06 1.51 4.76
C GLU A 21 -8.23 2.07 3.94
N LYS A 22 -8.14 3.34 3.53
CA LYS A 22 -9.17 4.03 2.73
C LYS A 22 -9.16 3.65 1.24
N GLU A 23 -8.10 3.02 0.77
CA GLU A 23 -7.96 2.56 -0.62
C GLU A 23 -8.35 1.09 -0.78
N LEU A 24 -8.66 0.39 0.33
CA LEU A 24 -9.05 -1.02 0.30
C LEU A 24 -10.55 -1.19 0.00
N TYR A 25 -11.00 -0.69 -1.16
CA TYR A 25 -12.37 -0.82 -1.64
C TYR A 25 -12.42 -1.60 -2.97
N GLY A 26 -13.52 -2.33 -3.18
CA GLY A 26 -13.70 -3.18 -4.37
C GLY A 26 -13.19 -4.60 -4.18
N GLU A 27 -13.68 -5.52 -5.00
CA GLU A 27 -13.52 -6.97 -4.82
C GLU A 27 -12.05 -7.41 -4.77
N ILE A 28 -11.19 -6.80 -5.59
CA ILE A 28 -9.76 -7.13 -5.63
C ILE A 28 -9.03 -6.70 -4.34
N PHE A 29 -9.52 -5.67 -3.64
CA PHE A 29 -8.87 -5.15 -2.43
C PHE A 29 -9.48 -5.67 -1.13
N GLU A 30 -10.67 -6.29 -1.16
CA GLU A 30 -11.29 -6.82 0.05
C GLU A 30 -10.42 -7.81 0.86
N PRO A 31 -9.68 -8.75 0.23
CA PRO A 31 -8.77 -9.63 0.98
C PRO A 31 -7.70 -8.89 1.78
N LEU A 32 -7.29 -7.69 1.35
CA LEU A 32 -6.29 -6.86 2.03
C LEU A 32 -6.81 -6.25 3.34
N LYS A 33 -8.13 -6.31 3.61
CA LYS A 33 -8.65 -5.97 4.93
C LYS A 33 -8.26 -6.99 5.99
N ASN A 34 -7.87 -8.21 5.62
CA ASN A 34 -7.23 -9.13 6.55
C ASN A 34 -5.76 -8.74 6.75
N MET A 35 -5.33 -8.51 8.00
CA MET A 35 -3.97 -8.05 8.30
C MET A 35 -2.89 -9.09 7.95
N ASP A 36 -3.18 -10.38 8.16
CA ASP A 36 -2.23 -11.45 7.83
C ASP A 36 -2.06 -11.58 6.32
N TYR A 37 -3.13 -11.33 5.55
CA TYR A 37 -3.05 -11.22 4.10
C TYR A 37 -2.33 -9.94 3.65
N PHE A 38 -2.63 -8.80 4.27
CA PHE A 38 -2.05 -7.50 3.96
C PHE A 38 -0.52 -7.51 4.07
N LYS A 39 0.06 -8.23 5.04
CA LYS A 39 1.51 -8.33 5.23
C LYS A 39 2.24 -9.08 4.11
N ASN A 40 1.54 -9.81 3.25
CA ASN A 40 2.14 -10.62 2.17
C ASN A 40 2.41 -9.83 0.88
N PHE A 41 2.58 -8.51 0.98
CA PHE A 41 2.95 -7.69 -0.18
C PHE A 41 4.41 -7.93 -0.58
N ARG A 42 4.71 -7.72 -1.85
CA ARG A 42 6.07 -7.75 -2.39
C ARG A 42 6.27 -6.60 -3.38
N LEU A 43 7.53 -6.25 -3.61
CA LEU A 43 7.91 -5.33 -4.68
C LEU A 43 8.18 -6.15 -5.94
N ASN A 44 7.53 -5.80 -7.06
CA ASN A 44 7.89 -6.29 -8.39
C ASN A 44 8.68 -5.22 -9.16
N HIS A 45 8.89 -5.39 -10.46
CA HIS A 45 9.65 -4.41 -11.28
C HIS A 45 8.96 -3.03 -11.41
N PHE A 46 7.67 -2.93 -11.10
CA PHE A 46 6.83 -1.77 -11.39
C PHE A 46 6.05 -1.26 -10.18
N THR A 47 5.54 -2.13 -9.32
CA THR A 47 4.53 -1.83 -8.29
C THR A 47 4.76 -2.64 -7.00
N ILE A 48 4.04 -2.26 -5.93
CA ILE A 48 3.84 -3.14 -4.77
C ILE A 48 2.61 -3.99 -5.04
N GLU A 49 2.74 -5.31 -4.93
CA GLU A 49 1.67 -6.25 -5.28
C GLU A 49 1.40 -7.30 -4.19
N TRP A 50 0.17 -7.81 -4.17
CA TRP A 50 -0.28 -8.92 -3.31
C TRP A 50 -0.50 -10.22 -4.10
N PRO A 51 -0.60 -11.39 -3.44
CA PRO A 51 -0.78 -12.68 -4.12
C PRO A 51 -2.03 -12.79 -4.99
N ASN A 52 -3.05 -11.97 -4.74
CA ASN A 52 -4.30 -11.93 -5.51
C ASN A 52 -4.22 -10.98 -6.72
N GLY A 53 -3.06 -10.35 -6.97
CA GLY A 53 -2.87 -9.43 -8.09
C GLY A 53 -3.31 -7.99 -7.82
N ALA A 54 -3.76 -7.67 -6.61
CA ALA A 54 -3.94 -6.28 -6.20
C ALA A 54 -2.58 -5.58 -6.15
N ASP A 55 -2.48 -4.36 -6.65
CA ASP A 55 -1.23 -3.60 -6.64
C ASP A 55 -1.42 -2.09 -6.46
N PHE A 56 -0.34 -1.42 -6.08
CA PHE A 56 -0.25 0.04 -6.03
C PHE A 56 1.01 0.51 -6.74
N ALA A 57 0.82 1.41 -7.70
CA ALA A 57 1.89 2.01 -8.49
C ALA A 57 2.71 3.04 -7.68
N PRO A 58 4.01 3.20 -7.94
CA PRO A 58 4.89 4.09 -7.19
C PRO A 58 4.44 5.55 -7.29
N GLU A 59 3.91 6.00 -8.43
CA GLU A 59 3.38 7.35 -8.61
C GLU A 59 2.14 7.61 -7.76
N PHE A 60 1.29 6.60 -7.56
CA PHE A 60 0.14 6.71 -6.65
C PHE A 60 0.63 6.87 -5.21
N LEU A 61 1.57 6.02 -4.78
CA LEU A 61 2.14 6.04 -3.42
C LEU A 61 2.93 7.33 -3.15
N TYR A 62 3.68 7.81 -4.13
CA TYR A 62 4.46 9.04 -4.04
C TYR A 62 3.55 10.25 -3.83
N ASN A 63 2.45 10.34 -4.58
CA ASN A 63 1.48 11.43 -4.47
C ASN A 63 0.42 11.23 -3.37
N TYR A 64 0.41 10.09 -2.68
CA TYR A 64 -0.58 9.80 -1.66
C TYR A 64 -0.44 10.73 -0.45
N ASN A 65 -1.33 11.70 -0.33
CA ASN A 65 -1.33 12.72 0.71
C ASN A 65 -2.42 12.46 1.75
N LYS A 66 -2.31 11.34 2.46
CA LYS A 66 -2.76 11.27 3.85
C LYS A 66 -1.55 11.11 4.74
N GLU A 67 -0.95 12.24 5.09
CA GLU A 67 -0.15 12.28 6.31
C GLU A 67 -1.10 12.01 7.48
N LEU A 68 -0.75 11.04 8.31
CA LEU A 68 -1.30 10.96 9.65
C LEU A 68 -0.75 12.19 10.39
N VAL A 69 -1.60 13.20 10.56
CA VAL A 69 -1.37 14.33 11.47
C VAL A 69 -1.26 13.81 12.90
#